data_AF-A0A8J7SXF2-F1
#
_entry.id   AF-A0A8J7SXF2-F1
#
_cell.length_a   1.000
_cell.length_b   1.000
_cell.length_c   1.000
_cell.angle_alpha   90.00
_cell.angle_beta   90.00
_cell.angle_gamma   90.00
#
_symmetry.space_group_name_H-M   'P 1'
#
loop_
_entity.id
_entity.type
_entity.pdbx_description
1 polymer ?
#
loop_
_entity_poly.entity_id
_entity_poly.type
_entity_poly.pdbx_seq_one_letter_code
_entity_poly.pdbx_strand_id
1 'polypeptide(L)'
;MRSMRVLFFALIAAATPPAGATPPQDALENALPRAWSGDFRWRGSPAGPPQRYAIEFTCIERRADGKVEATGPAEVTTGQVNRIEVRAVIDPVSRAVEMFEILTPATGPGFTTDGSHRGALDADLGRMRLEWTQNGSGAKGDLVLTAAPGMPGRLGRDPAPPPCRPPGA
;
A
#
# COMPACT_ATOMS: atom_id res chain seq x y z
N MET A 1 52.61 22.56 -52.16
CA MET A 1 51.29 22.91 -51.58
C MET A 1 50.22 22.02 -52.19
N ARG A 2 49.60 21.14 -51.41
CA ARG A 2 48.26 20.56 -51.65
C ARG A 2 47.86 19.80 -50.38
N SER A 3 47.14 20.48 -49.49
CA SER A 3 46.51 19.90 -48.31
C SER A 3 45.34 19.03 -48.73
N MET A 4 45.35 17.76 -48.36
CA MET A 4 44.18 16.88 -48.47
C MET A 4 43.61 16.68 -47.06
N ARG A 5 42.43 17.27 -46.81
CA ARG A 5 41.70 17.18 -45.56
C ARG A 5 41.11 15.77 -45.43
N VAL A 6 41.56 15.02 -44.44
CA VAL A 6 40.92 13.77 -44.01
C VAL A 6 39.70 14.14 -43.17
N LEU A 7 38.51 13.83 -43.67
CA LEU A 7 37.25 13.99 -42.93
C LEU A 7 37.13 12.82 -41.94
N PHE A 8 37.23 13.10 -40.64
CA PHE A 8 36.87 12.17 -39.58
C PHE A 8 35.35 12.09 -39.47
N PHE A 9 34.75 11.00 -39.94
CA PHE A 9 33.37 10.64 -39.58
C PHE A 9 33.39 9.97 -38.20
N ALA A 10 32.99 10.72 -37.17
CA ALA A 10 32.67 10.15 -35.87
C ALA A 10 31.30 9.45 -35.96
N LEU A 11 31.30 8.12 -36.00
CA LEU A 11 30.12 7.31 -35.76
C LEU A 11 29.76 7.41 -34.28
N ILE A 12 28.80 8.28 -33.95
CA ILE A 12 28.14 8.29 -32.65
C ILE A 12 27.19 7.09 -32.64
N ALA A 13 27.62 5.98 -32.05
CA ALA A 13 26.73 4.87 -31.73
C ALA A 13 25.75 5.35 -30.66
N ALA A 14 24.50 5.61 -31.06
CA ALA A 14 23.40 5.84 -30.14
C ALA A 14 23.15 4.53 -29.36
N ALA A 15 23.63 4.46 -28.12
CA ALA A 15 23.32 3.37 -27.21
C ALA A 15 21.81 3.35 -26.97
N THR A 16 21.12 2.42 -27.61
CA THR A 16 19.71 2.13 -27.32
C THR A 16 19.71 1.45 -25.95
N PRO A 17 19.03 2.01 -24.92
CA PRO A 17 18.89 1.29 -23.67
C PRO A 17 18.11 -0.01 -23.95
N PRO A 18 18.50 -1.15 -23.33
CA PRO A 18 17.78 -2.40 -23.52
C PRO A 18 16.34 -2.22 -23.07
N ALA A 19 15.40 -2.49 -23.97
CA ALA A 19 13.99 -2.64 -23.63
C ALA A 19 13.88 -3.83 -22.65
N GLY A 20 13.61 -3.54 -21.37
CA GLY A 20 13.55 -4.54 -20.31
C GLY A 20 14.31 -4.20 -19.02
N ALA A 21 14.85 -2.99 -18.86
CA ALA A 21 15.29 -2.53 -17.55
C ALA A 21 14.06 -2.34 -16.64
N THR A 22 13.74 -3.37 -15.84
CA THR A 22 12.94 -3.21 -14.62
C THR A 22 13.51 -1.99 -13.88
N PRO A 23 12.69 -1.01 -13.48
CA PRO A 23 13.16 0.07 -12.63
C PRO A 23 13.97 -0.54 -11.47
N PRO A 24 15.07 0.11 -11.03
CA PRO A 24 15.72 -0.33 -9.80
C PRO A 24 14.63 -0.52 -8.73
N GLN A 25 14.63 -1.67 -8.07
CA GLN A 25 13.68 -2.06 -7.02
C GLN A 25 13.90 -1.24 -5.75
N ASP A 26 14.39 -0.01 -5.91
CA ASP A 26 15.14 0.74 -4.93
C ASP A 26 14.14 1.43 -4.02
N ALA A 27 13.88 0.66 -2.96
CA ALA A 27 13.06 0.94 -1.80
C ALA A 27 11.56 1.12 -2.11
N LEU A 28 10.82 -0.01 -2.15
CA LEU A 28 9.35 -0.02 -2.09
C LEU A 28 8.80 0.91 -0.99
N GLU A 29 9.50 1.02 0.14
CA GLU A 29 9.18 1.94 1.24
C GLU A 29 9.12 3.42 0.82
N ASN A 30 9.88 3.81 -0.21
CA ASN A 30 9.87 5.18 -0.76
C ASN A 30 8.81 5.36 -1.85
N ALA A 31 8.48 4.28 -2.57
CA ALA A 31 7.56 4.32 -3.72
C ALA A 31 6.10 4.05 -3.33
N LEU A 32 5.85 3.40 -2.18
CA LEU A 32 4.53 3.01 -1.74
C LEU A 32 3.63 4.24 -1.53
N PRO A 33 2.44 4.32 -2.16
CA PRO A 33 1.50 5.37 -1.88
C PRO A 33 1.15 5.47 -0.39
N ARG A 34 1.11 6.69 0.13
CA ARG A 34 0.77 6.95 1.54
C ARG A 34 -0.72 6.91 1.82
N ALA A 35 -1.56 7.13 0.82
CA ALA A 35 -2.99 7.22 1.02
C ALA A 35 -3.73 6.27 0.08
N TRP A 36 -4.76 5.63 0.62
CA TRP A 36 -5.54 4.62 -0.07
C TRP A 36 -7.02 4.78 0.21
N SER A 37 -7.85 4.49 -0.77
CA SER A 37 -9.29 4.43 -0.59
C SER A 37 -9.88 3.27 -1.35
N GLY A 38 -11.01 2.76 -0.88
CA GLY A 38 -11.62 1.61 -1.53
C GLY A 38 -12.84 1.08 -0.81
N ASP A 39 -13.26 -0.08 -1.28
CA ASP A 39 -14.44 -0.76 -0.77
C ASP A 39 -14.10 -2.18 -0.31
N PHE A 40 -14.69 -2.55 0.81
CA PHE A 40 -14.79 -3.93 1.26
C PHE A 40 -16.21 -4.47 1.05
N ARG A 41 -16.32 -5.74 0.63
CA ARG A 41 -17.59 -6.45 0.49
C ARG A 41 -17.51 -7.84 1.09
N TRP A 42 -18.49 -8.19 1.92
CA TRP A 42 -18.65 -9.54 2.45
C TRP A 42 -19.05 -10.52 1.35
N ARG A 43 -18.36 -11.66 1.24
CA ARG A 43 -18.74 -12.69 0.27
C ARG A 43 -20.05 -13.39 0.63
N GLY A 44 -20.38 -13.47 1.92
CA GLY A 44 -21.67 -13.98 2.39
C GLY A 44 -22.84 -13.02 2.19
N SER A 45 -22.59 -11.77 1.78
CA SER A 45 -23.62 -10.76 1.52
C SER A 45 -23.20 -9.80 0.39
N PRO A 46 -23.03 -10.31 -0.85
CA PRO A 46 -22.47 -9.52 -1.96
C PRO A 46 -23.41 -8.41 -2.45
N ALA A 47 -24.71 -8.50 -2.16
CA ALA A 47 -25.70 -7.49 -2.48
C ALA A 47 -25.84 -6.40 -1.41
N GLY A 48 -25.16 -6.54 -0.26
CA GLY A 48 -25.14 -5.53 0.79
C GLY A 48 -24.35 -4.28 0.39
N PRO A 49 -24.57 -3.13 1.06
CA PRO A 49 -23.77 -1.94 0.82
C PRO A 49 -22.28 -2.20 1.14
N PRO A 50 -21.34 -1.70 0.32
CA PRO A 50 -19.93 -1.83 0.62
C PRO A 50 -19.54 -1.03 1.86
N GLN A 51 -18.51 -1.51 2.55
CA GLN A 51 -17.85 -0.77 3.60
C GLN A 51 -16.72 0.06 2.98
N ARG A 52 -16.75 1.38 3.17
CA ARG A 52 -15.75 2.26 2.55
C ARG A 52 -14.54 2.44 3.44
N TYR A 53 -13.36 2.18 2.90
CA TYR A 53 -12.07 2.36 3.55
C TYR A 53 -11.41 3.65 3.07
N ALA A 54 -10.85 4.38 4.01
CA ALA A 54 -9.88 5.44 3.81
C ALA A 54 -8.68 5.13 4.72
N ILE A 55 -7.49 4.97 4.17
CA ILE A 55 -6.29 4.59 4.91
C ILE A 55 -5.19 5.60 4.61
N GLU A 56 -4.46 6.00 5.65
CA GLU A 56 -3.28 6.83 5.54
C GLU A 56 -2.11 6.16 6.25
N PHE A 57 -1.11 5.71 5.49
CA PHE A 57 0.17 5.25 6.00
C PHE A 57 1.04 6.43 6.39
N THR A 58 1.13 6.66 7.69
CA THR A 58 1.96 7.70 8.28
C THR A 58 3.40 7.23 8.45
N CYS A 59 3.60 5.93 8.67
CA CYS A 59 4.91 5.29 8.76
C CYS A 59 5.05 4.18 7.71
N ILE A 60 6.17 4.17 7.00
CA ILE A 60 6.53 3.14 6.02
C ILE A 60 8.03 2.87 6.19
N GLU A 61 8.40 1.65 6.57
CA GLU A 61 9.78 1.29 6.90
C GLU A 61 10.13 -0.11 6.42
N ARG A 62 11.43 -0.34 6.21
CA ARG A 62 11.98 -1.66 5.95
C ARG A 62 12.24 -2.39 7.26
N ARG A 63 11.70 -3.60 7.39
CA ARG A 63 11.93 -4.53 8.49
C ARG A 63 13.28 -5.24 8.35
N ALA A 64 13.78 -5.79 9.46
CA ALA A 64 15.00 -6.60 9.48
C ALA A 64 14.93 -7.86 8.59
N ASP A 65 13.73 -8.38 8.36
CA ASP A 65 13.47 -9.52 7.45
C ASP A 65 13.39 -9.10 5.97
N GLY A 66 13.68 -7.84 5.65
CA GLY A 66 13.69 -7.28 4.31
C GLY A 66 12.31 -6.90 3.77
N LYS A 67 11.22 -7.18 4.50
CA LYS A 67 9.86 -6.73 4.11
C LYS A 67 9.66 -5.25 4.41
N VAL A 68 8.62 -4.66 3.83
CA VAL A 68 8.17 -3.30 4.14
C VAL A 68 6.99 -3.36 5.09
N GLU A 69 7.04 -2.62 6.19
CA GLU A 69 5.91 -2.41 7.09
C GLU A 69 5.34 -1.01 6.89
N ALA A 70 4.02 -0.93 6.74
CA ALA A 70 3.30 0.33 6.63
C ALA A 70 2.21 0.39 7.72
N THR A 71 2.20 1.48 8.49
CA THR A 71 1.24 1.68 9.58
C THR A 71 0.60 3.06 9.50
N GLY A 72 -0.62 3.17 10.03
CA GLY A 72 -1.27 4.46 10.21
C GLY A 72 -2.78 4.35 10.42
N PRO A 73 -3.48 5.49 10.55
CA PRO A 73 -4.92 5.53 10.78
C PRO A 73 -5.71 5.08 9.56
N ALA A 74 -6.91 4.56 9.83
CA ALA A 74 -7.93 4.34 8.81
C ALA A 74 -9.34 4.68 9.33
N GLU A 75 -10.20 5.08 8.41
CA GLU A 75 -11.64 5.22 8.61
C GLU A 75 -12.38 4.16 7.79
N VAL A 76 -13.26 3.41 8.46
CA VAL A 76 -14.13 2.40 7.85
C VAL A 76 -15.58 2.77 8.05
N THR A 77 -16.29 3.05 6.96
CA THR A 77 -17.71 3.43 7.00
C THR A 77 -18.60 2.21 6.75
N THR A 78 -19.30 1.75 7.79
CA THR A 78 -20.21 0.58 7.77
C THR A 78 -21.67 0.95 8.03
N GLY A 79 -22.02 2.25 7.90
CA GLY A 79 -23.26 2.87 8.38
C GLY A 79 -22.99 3.90 9.49
N GLN A 80 -21.88 3.72 10.21
CA GLN A 80 -21.21 4.70 11.05
C GLN A 80 -19.72 4.74 10.67
N VAL A 81 -19.01 5.80 11.06
CA VAL A 81 -17.56 5.90 10.85
C VAL A 81 -16.84 5.21 12.00
N ASN A 82 -16.05 4.19 11.68
CA ASN A 82 -15.16 3.53 12.63
C ASN A 82 -13.74 4.04 12.39
N ARG A 83 -13.10 4.56 13.42
CA ARG A 83 -11.67 4.90 13.36
C ARG A 83 -10.87 3.74 13.91
N ILE A 84 -9.92 3.27 13.12
CA ILE A 84 -9.03 2.15 13.44
C ILE A 84 -7.60 2.54 13.10
N GLU A 85 -6.64 1.74 13.55
CA GLU A 85 -5.29 1.71 12.98
C GLU A 85 -5.16 0.51 12.05
N VAL A 86 -4.24 0.60 11.08
CA VAL A 86 -3.87 -0.53 10.24
C VAL A 86 -2.37 -0.77 10.30
N ARG A 87 -1.99 -2.04 10.15
CA ARG A 87 -0.61 -2.48 9.94
C ARG A 87 -0.56 -3.41 8.74
N ALA A 88 0.16 -3.03 7.70
CA ALA A 88 0.42 -3.83 6.51
C ALA A 88 1.88 -4.27 6.45
N VAL A 89 2.14 -5.52 6.09
CA VAL A 89 3.46 -6.06 5.79
C VAL A 89 3.48 -6.48 4.33
N ILE A 90 4.45 -5.99 3.58
CA ILE A 90 4.54 -6.11 2.13
C ILE A 90 5.89 -6.73 1.75
N ASP A 91 5.84 -7.81 0.99
CA ASP A 91 7.03 -8.41 0.40
C ASP A 91 7.46 -7.62 -0.85
N PRO A 92 8.67 -7.03 -0.90
CA PRO A 92 9.08 -6.15 -1.98
C PRO A 92 9.32 -6.86 -3.33
N VAL A 93 9.43 -8.19 -3.32
CA VAL A 93 9.70 -8.99 -4.53
C VAL A 93 8.40 -9.49 -5.13
N SER A 94 7.64 -10.24 -4.34
CA SER A 94 6.37 -10.85 -4.75
C SER A 94 5.20 -9.87 -4.73
N ARG A 95 5.34 -8.73 -4.04
CA ARG A 95 4.26 -7.76 -3.75
C ARG A 95 3.11 -8.37 -2.94
N ALA A 96 3.35 -9.48 -2.27
CA ALA A 96 2.39 -10.07 -1.34
C ALA A 96 2.15 -9.11 -0.17
N VAL A 97 0.88 -8.89 0.18
CA VAL A 97 0.44 -8.00 1.25
C VAL A 97 -0.31 -8.81 2.29
N GLU A 98 0.01 -8.58 3.56
CA GLU A 98 -0.83 -8.95 4.69
C GLU A 98 -1.12 -7.71 5.53
N MET A 99 -2.39 -7.42 5.79
CA MET A 99 -2.83 -6.23 6.52
C MET A 99 -3.78 -6.60 7.66
N PHE A 100 -3.55 -5.96 8.81
CA PHE A 100 -4.32 -6.13 10.04
C PHE A 100 -5.02 -4.83 10.42
N GLU A 101 -6.19 -4.97 11.01
CA GLU A 101 -6.97 -3.88 11.60
C GLU A 101 -6.78 -3.91 13.11
N ILE A 102 -6.59 -2.74 13.71
CA ILE A 102 -6.29 -2.57 15.12
C ILE A 102 -7.34 -1.61 15.70
N LEU A 103 -8.04 -2.07 16.73
CA LEU A 103 -9.07 -1.28 17.41
C LEU A 103 -8.48 -0.02 18.06
N THR A 104 -9.25 1.06 18.03
CA THR A 104 -8.97 2.29 18.79
C THR A 104 -10.16 2.62 19.69
N PRO A 105 -10.03 3.55 20.66
CA PRO A 105 -11.19 4.00 21.45
C PRO A 105 -12.32 4.61 20.63
N ALA A 106 -12.07 5.02 19.38
CA ALA A 106 -13.04 5.58 18.46
C ALA A 106 -13.63 4.53 17.49
N THR A 107 -13.39 3.24 17.72
CA THR A 107 -14.02 2.16 16.97
C THR A 107 -15.43 1.89 17.54
N GLY A 108 -16.43 1.80 16.67
CA GLY A 108 -17.81 1.52 17.07
C GLY A 108 -17.99 0.10 17.62
N PRO A 109 -19.02 -0.13 18.45
CA PRO A 109 -19.33 -1.45 18.98
C PRO A 109 -19.68 -2.43 17.86
N GLY A 110 -19.19 -3.67 17.97
CA GLY A 110 -19.46 -4.73 16.99
C GLY A 110 -18.60 -4.67 15.73
N PHE A 111 -17.61 -3.78 15.64
CA PHE A 111 -16.60 -3.84 14.59
C PHE A 111 -15.66 -5.04 14.83
N THR A 112 -15.43 -5.82 13.80
CA THR A 112 -14.71 -7.10 13.88
C THR A 112 -13.31 -6.94 13.29
N THR A 113 -12.27 -7.19 14.09
CA THR A 113 -10.85 -7.11 13.68
C THR A 113 -10.08 -8.41 13.89
N ASP A 114 -10.76 -9.52 14.18
CA ASP A 114 -10.17 -10.83 14.48
C ASP A 114 -9.80 -11.60 13.20
N GLY A 115 -9.11 -10.94 12.27
CA GLY A 115 -8.73 -11.50 10.98
C GLY A 115 -7.56 -10.76 10.34
N SER A 116 -7.21 -11.15 9.12
CA SER A 116 -6.28 -10.39 8.29
C SER A 116 -6.71 -10.36 6.83
N HIS A 117 -6.36 -9.25 6.17
CA HIS A 117 -6.46 -9.05 4.73
C HIS A 117 -5.20 -9.61 4.08
N ARG A 118 -5.31 -10.50 3.10
CA ARG A 118 -4.17 -11.09 2.36
C ARG A 118 -4.37 -10.97 0.86
N GLY A 119 -3.32 -10.60 0.15
CA GLY A 119 -3.37 -10.52 -1.32
C GLY A 119 -2.13 -9.90 -1.90
N ALA A 120 -2.29 -9.01 -2.89
CA ALA A 120 -1.15 -8.42 -3.58
C ALA A 120 -1.38 -6.96 -3.98
N LEU A 121 -0.25 -6.25 -4.06
CA LEU A 121 -0.11 -4.94 -4.66
C LEU A 121 0.19 -5.07 -6.17
N ASP A 122 -0.50 -4.29 -6.99
CA ASP A 122 -0.27 -4.25 -8.44
C ASP A 122 1.13 -3.73 -8.77
N ALA A 123 1.64 -4.07 -9.96
CA ALA A 123 3.01 -3.74 -10.36
C ALA A 123 3.27 -2.23 -10.45
N ASP A 124 2.23 -1.44 -10.73
CA ASP A 124 2.28 0.02 -10.76
C ASP A 124 2.09 0.67 -9.38
N LEU A 125 1.93 -0.15 -8.33
CA LEU A 125 1.62 0.24 -6.96
C LEU A 125 0.30 1.03 -6.82
N GLY A 126 -0.54 1.08 -7.85
CA GLY A 126 -1.75 1.90 -7.87
C GLY A 126 -2.95 1.25 -7.19
N ARG A 127 -2.90 -0.08 -6.96
CA ARG A 127 -4.05 -0.84 -6.47
C ARG A 127 -3.62 -2.05 -5.64
N MET A 128 -4.37 -2.32 -4.56
CA MET A 128 -4.28 -3.55 -3.78
C MET A 128 -5.59 -4.33 -3.87
N ARG A 129 -5.47 -5.66 -4.00
CA ARG A 129 -6.60 -6.59 -3.93
C ARG A 129 -6.34 -7.60 -2.84
N LEU A 130 -7.17 -7.60 -1.81
CA LEU A 130 -6.97 -8.36 -0.58
C LEU A 130 -8.25 -9.14 -0.24
N GLU A 131 -8.08 -10.38 0.24
CA GLU A 131 -9.13 -11.19 0.86
C GLU A 131 -8.98 -11.06 2.38
N TRP A 132 -10.01 -10.59 3.05
CA TRP A 132 -10.11 -10.69 4.50
C TRP A 132 -10.62 -12.08 4.90
N THR A 133 -10.02 -12.67 5.92
CA THR A 133 -10.51 -13.91 6.53
C THR A 133 -10.58 -13.78 8.05
N GLN A 134 -11.75 -14.07 8.63
CA GLN A 134 -11.95 -14.15 10.07
C GLN A 134 -11.26 -15.39 10.65
N ASN A 135 -10.54 -15.25 11.76
CA ASN A 135 -9.90 -16.37 12.43
C ASN A 135 -10.91 -17.32 13.08
N GLY A 136 -11.96 -16.79 13.71
CA GLY A 136 -12.94 -17.60 14.44
C GLY A 136 -13.93 -18.35 13.55
N SER A 137 -14.53 -17.65 12.59
CA SER A 137 -15.64 -18.18 11.77
C SER A 137 -15.19 -18.64 10.37
N GLY A 138 -14.01 -18.22 9.91
CA GLY A 138 -13.59 -18.38 8.52
C GLY A 138 -14.38 -17.51 7.53
N ALA A 139 -15.23 -16.58 8.01
CA ALA A 139 -15.95 -15.64 7.16
C ALA A 139 -14.98 -14.83 6.30
N LYS A 140 -15.39 -14.54 5.07
CA LYS A 140 -14.53 -13.88 4.07
C LYS A 140 -15.16 -12.65 3.46
N GLY A 141 -14.31 -11.71 3.09
CA GLY A 141 -14.69 -10.58 2.26
C GLY A 141 -13.54 -10.11 1.38
N ASP A 142 -13.87 -9.28 0.41
CA ASP A 142 -12.93 -8.76 -0.57
C ASP A 142 -12.75 -7.26 -0.35
N LEU A 143 -11.50 -6.83 -0.15
CA LEU A 143 -11.09 -5.44 -0.08
C LEU A 143 -10.33 -5.07 -1.35
N VAL A 144 -10.78 -4.02 -2.02
CA VAL A 144 -10.08 -3.42 -3.16
C VAL A 144 -9.76 -1.99 -2.82
N LEU A 145 -8.47 -1.67 -2.76
CA LEU A 145 -7.95 -0.33 -2.48
C LEU A 145 -7.27 0.24 -3.72
N THR A 146 -7.41 1.53 -3.93
CA THR A 146 -6.70 2.30 -4.96
C THR A 146 -5.91 3.43 -4.29
N ALA A 147 -4.73 3.72 -4.80
CA ALA A 147 -3.91 4.83 -4.35
C ALA A 147 -4.70 6.15 -4.48
N ALA A 148 -4.72 6.95 -3.41
CA ALA A 148 -5.53 8.15 -3.28
C ALA A 148 -4.68 9.35 -2.85
N PRO A 149 -3.73 9.82 -3.69
CA PRO A 149 -2.71 10.81 -3.31
C PRO A 149 -3.25 12.19 -2.87
N GLY A 150 -4.55 12.47 -3.06
CA GLY A 150 -5.22 13.68 -2.58
C GLY A 150 -5.86 13.58 -1.18
N MET A 151 -5.78 12.43 -0.51
CA MET A 151 -6.26 12.20 0.86
C MET A 151 -5.25 12.46 2.02
N PRO A 152 -3.91 12.61 1.84
CA PRO A 152 -2.97 12.77 2.94
C PRO A 152 -3.35 13.89 3.93
N GLY A 153 -3.15 13.64 5.23
CA GLY A 153 -3.43 14.56 6.33
C GLY A 153 -4.92 14.70 6.69
N ARG A 154 -5.82 13.96 6.01
CA ARG A 154 -7.27 14.04 6.27
C ARG A 154 -7.68 13.21 7.48
N LEU A 155 -6.98 12.11 7.75
CA LEU A 155 -7.32 11.19 8.84
C LEU A 155 -6.57 11.50 10.15
N GLY A 156 -5.54 12.35 10.10
CA GLY A 156 -4.66 12.70 11.23
C GLY A 156 -4.81 14.14 11.76
N ARG A 157 -6.03 14.64 12.03
CA ARG A 157 -6.20 15.91 12.77
C ARG A 157 -6.06 15.67 14.28
N ASP A 158 -4.82 15.79 14.76
CA ASP A 158 -4.25 15.92 16.14
C ASP A 158 -3.35 14.77 16.65
N PRO A 159 -2.16 15.09 17.22
CA PRO A 159 -1.07 15.90 16.64
C PRO A 159 -0.28 15.05 15.62
N ALA A 160 0.90 15.53 15.18
CA ALA A 160 1.76 14.85 14.19
C ALA A 160 1.84 13.33 14.42
N PRO A 161 1.78 12.51 13.36
CA PRO A 161 1.84 11.07 13.51
C PRO A 161 3.09 10.70 14.31
N PRO A 162 2.97 9.77 15.27
CA PRO A 162 4.13 9.35 16.05
C PRO A 162 5.24 8.93 15.08
N PRO A 163 6.52 9.21 15.40
CA PRO A 163 7.62 8.66 14.63
C PRO A 163 7.42 7.14 14.54
N CYS A 164 7.83 6.56 13.43
CA CYS A 164 7.77 5.13 13.22
C CYS A 164 8.22 4.38 14.47
N ARG A 165 7.42 3.42 14.93
CA ARG A 165 7.81 2.58 16.05
C ARG A 165 9.09 1.85 15.66
N PRO A 166 10.13 1.83 16.52
CA PRO A 166 11.34 1.12 16.21
C PRO A 166 11.02 -0.37 15.97
N PRO A 167 11.71 -1.04 15.03
CA PRO A 167 11.46 -2.43 14.72
C PRO A 167 11.65 -3.31 15.96
N GLY A 168 10.60 -4.05 16.34
CA GLY A 168 10.66 -5.06 17.41
C GLY A 168 10.06 -4.68 18.77
N ALA A 169 9.20 -3.67 18.84
CA ALA A 169 8.39 -3.38 20.04
C ALA A 169 7.14 -4.25 20.15
#